data_AF-A0A3C0FD65-F1
#
_entry.id   AF-A0A3C0FD65-F1
#
_cell.length_a   1.000
_cell.length_b   1.000
_cell.length_c   1.000
_cell.angle_alpha   90.00
_cell.angle_beta   90.00
_cell.angle_gamma   90.00
#
_symmetry.space_group_name_H-M   'P 1'
#
loop_
_entity.id
_entity.type
_entity.pdbx_description
1 polymer ?
#
loop_
_entity_poly.entity_id
_entity_poly.type
_entity_poly.pdbx_seq_one_letter_code
_entity_poly.pdbx_strand_id
1 'polypeptide(L)' 'MDRLAGYLHWHHEQRIKLSLGGRSPMEYRQRLGYA' A
#
# COMPACT_ATOMS: atom_id res chain seq x y z
N MET A 1 -15.30 -10.40 11.48
CA MET A 1 -14.13 -10.73 10.63
C MET A 1 -13.72 -9.57 9.72
N ASP A 2 -14.53 -8.50 9.59
CA ASP A 2 -14.25 -7.34 8.73
C ASP A 2 -13.10 -6.42 9.15
N ARG A 3 -12.84 -6.26 10.46
CA ARG A 3 -11.83 -5.30 10.93
C ARG A 3 -10.41 -5.68 10.50
N LEU A 4 -10.09 -6.98 10.50
CA LEU A 4 -8.79 -7.47 10.06
C LEU A 4 -8.64 -7.35 8.54
N ALA A 5 -9.68 -7.70 7.78
CA ALA A 5 -9.71 -7.55 6.33
C ALA A 5 -9.52 -6.08 5.91
N GLY A 6 -10.24 -5.15 6.56
CA GLY A 6 -10.08 -3.71 6.33
C GLY A 6 -8.69 -3.19 6.69
N TYR A 7 -8.11 -3.67 7.79
CA TYR A 7 -6.73 -3.32 8.17
C TYR A 7 -5.70 -3.81 7.15
N LEU A 8 -5.84 -5.06 6.69
CA LEU A 8 -4.93 -5.64 5.69
C LEU A 8 -5.04 -4.91 4.35
N HIS A 9 -6.25 -4.57 3.92
CA HIS A 9 -6.49 -3.79 2.71
C HIS A 9 -5.84 -2.39 2.81
N TRP A 10 -6.09 -1.67 3.90
CA TRP A 10 -5.44 -0.37 4.15
C TRP A 10 -3.92 -0.48 4.19
N HIS A 11 -3.38 -1.53 4.83
CA HIS A 11 -1.92 -1.73 4.92
C HIS A 11 -1.26 -1.97 3.57
N HIS A 12 -1.92 -2.74 2.69
CA HIS A 12 -1.40 -3.05 1.37
C HIS A 12 -1.56 -1.91 0.36
N GLU A 13 -2.53 -1.01 0.55
CA GLU A 13 -2.82 0.00 -0.46
C GLU A 13 -2.47 1.42 -0.05
N GLN A 14 -2.67 1.76 1.23
CA GLN A 14 -2.68 3.14 1.69
C GLN A 14 -1.53 3.44 2.66
N ARG A 15 -0.99 2.43 3.35
CA ARG A 15 0.07 2.64 4.34
C ARG A 15 1.36 3.13 3.68
N ILE A 16 1.78 4.34 4.04
CA ILE A 16 3.04 4.92 3.60
C ILE A 16 4.24 4.18 4.20
N LYS A 17 5.21 3.82 3.34
CA LYS A 17 6.45 3.15 3.72
C LYS A 17 7.66 3.99 3.33
N LEU A 18 8.54 4.24 4.30
CA LEU A 18 9.77 5.01 4.06
C LEU A 18 10.71 4.29 3.08
N SER A 19 10.79 2.96 3.13
CA SER A 19 11.58 2.16 2.20
C SER A 19 11.12 2.25 0.74
N LEU A 20 9.87 2.64 0.50
CA LEU A 20 9.32 2.91 -0.84
C LEU A 20 9.50 4.37 -1.26
N GLY A 21 10.36 5.11 -0.54
CA GLY A 21 10.58 6.53 -0.73
C GLY A 21 9.40 7.39 -0.27
N GLY A 22 8.74 6.98 0.83
CA GLY A 22 7.59 7.71 1.39
C GLY A 22 6.30 7.53 0.59
N ARG A 23 6.10 6.36 -0.04
CA ARG A 23 4.92 6.03 -0.85
C ARG A 23 4.14 4.87 -0.28
N SER A 24 2.88 4.76 -0.65
CA SER A 24 2.10 3.55 -0.44
C SER A 24 2.59 2.43 -1.37
N PRO A 25 2.29 1.15 -1.08
CA PRO A 25 2.68 0.06 -1.96
C PRO A 25 2.02 0.15 -3.34
N MET A 26 0.79 0.67 -3.42
CA MET A 26 0.10 0.91 -4.70
C MET A 26 0.78 2.00 -5.52
N GLU A 27 1.06 3.16 -4.90
CA GLU A 27 1.76 4.26 -5.57
C GLU A 27 3.16 3.85 -6.04
N TYR A 28 3.85 3.02 -5.26
CA TYR A 28 5.16 2.50 -5.63
C TYR A 28 5.07 1.55 -6.84
N ARG A 29 4.06 0.66 -6.88
CA ARG A 29 3.82 -0.22 -8.04
C ARG A 29 3.50 0.57 -9.30
N GLN A 30 2.61 1.56 -9.20
CA GLN A 30 2.27 2.46 -10.31
C GLN A 30 3.50 3.20 -10.82
N ARG A 31 4.35 3.70 -9.92
CA ARG A 31 5.61 4.36 -10.29
C ARG A 31 6.56 3.43 -11.05
N LEU A 32 6.56 2.13 -10.73
CA LEU A 32 7.33 1.13 -11.45
C LEU A 32 6.69 0.69 -12.77
N GLY A 33 5.49 1.18 -13.11
CA GLY A 33 4.75 0.78 -14.30
C GLY A 33 3.99 -0.55 -14.14
N TYR A 34 3.87 -1.06 -12.91
CA TYR A 34 3.04 -2.21 -12.60
C TYR A 34 1.63 -1.72 -12.23
N ALA A 35 0.65 -2.01 -13.08
CA ALA A 35 -0.76 -1.78 -12.84
C ALA A 35 -1.34 -2.93 -11.98
#